data_AF-A0A225WYG7-F1
#
_entry.id   AF-A0A225WYG7-F1
#
_cell.length_a   1.000
_cell.length_b   1.000
_cell.length_c   1.000
_cell.angle_alpha   90.00
_cell.angle_beta   90.00
_cell.angle_gamma   90.00
#
_symmetry.space_group_name_H-M   'P 1'
#
loop_
_entity.id
_entity.type
_entity.pdbx_description
1 polymer ?
#
loop_
_entity_poly.entity_id
_entity_poly.type
_entity_poly.pdbx_seq_one_letter_code
_entity_poly.pdbx_strand_id
1 'polypeptide(L)' 'MSLNEKALMSTEIFGFFKNKKSTCVNIKSFVIDKPFVAWYVLEECCPEAVVLLGQFRVIIDWKNGW' A
#
# COMPACT_ATOMS: atom_id res chain seq x y z
N MET A 1 9.61 -6.00 14.57
CA MET A 1 10.17 -4.89 13.77
C MET A 1 10.46 -3.71 14.68
N SER A 2 11.73 -3.31 14.69
CA SER A 2 12.19 -2.07 15.33
C SER A 2 11.66 -0.84 14.57
N LEU A 3 11.75 0.33 15.20
CA LEU A 3 11.31 1.59 14.60
C LEU A 3 12.11 1.93 13.33
N ASN A 4 13.42 1.64 13.33
CA ASN A 4 14.32 1.87 12.19
C ASN A 4 13.95 1.02 10.97
N GLU A 5 13.62 -0.26 11.18
CA GLU A 5 13.23 -1.16 10.08
C GLU A 5 11.96 -0.67 9.38
N LYS A 6 10.99 -0.13 10.14
CA LYS A 6 9.76 0.45 9.58
C LYS A 6 10.03 1.71 8.75
N ALA A 7 10.96 2.55 9.18
CA ALA A 7 11.32 3.78 8.49
C ALA A 7 12.07 3.49 7.17
N LEU A 8 13.00 2.52 7.19
CA LEU A 8 13.73 2.05 6.00
C LEU A 8 12.77 1.47 4.96
N MET A 9 11.91 0.53 5.35
CA MET A 9 10.91 -0.04 4.45
C MET A 9 9.99 1.02 3.85
N SER A 10 9.56 1.99 4.66
CA SER A 10 8.73 3.09 4.15
C SER A 10 9.49 3.84 3.05
N THR A 11 10.75 4.23 3.31
CA THR A 11 11.58 4.98 2.36
C THR A 11 11.76 4.23 1.04
N GLU A 12 12.01 2.93 1.07
CA GLU A 12 12.14 2.10 -0.13
C GLU A 12 10.84 2.04 -0.94
N ILE A 13 9.69 1.87 -0.26
CA ILE A 13 8.37 1.90 -0.90
C ILE A 13 8.12 3.26 -1.55
N PHE A 14 8.42 4.37 -0.84
CA PHE A 14 8.29 5.72 -1.39
C PHE A 14 9.16 5.91 -2.64
N GLY A 15 10.42 5.48 -2.59
CA GLY A 15 11.35 5.56 -3.71
C GLY A 15 10.86 4.77 -4.93
N PHE A 16 10.38 3.55 -4.70
CA PHE A 16 9.85 2.69 -5.77
C PHE A 16 8.69 3.36 -6.50
N PHE A 17 7.66 3.83 -5.78
CA PHE A 17 6.48 4.40 -6.42
C PHE A 17 6.73 5.76 -7.07
N LYS A 18 7.57 6.60 -6.46
CA LYS A 18 7.97 7.88 -7.09
C LYS A 18 8.71 7.66 -8.41
N ASN A 19 9.58 6.66 -8.49
CA ASN A 19 10.28 6.31 -9.73
C ASN A 19 9.36 5.69 -10.79
N LYS A 20 8.21 5.15 -10.39
CA LYS A 20 7.24 4.48 -11.26
C LYS A 20 6.04 5.35 -11.63
N LYS A 21 6.05 6.65 -11.32
CA LYS A 21 4.94 7.58 -11.58
C LYS A 21 4.40 7.52 -13.02
N SER A 22 5.25 7.44 -14.03
CA SER A 22 4.82 7.32 -15.44
C SER A 22 4.17 5.97 -15.79
N THR A 23 4.48 4.92 -15.02
CA THR A 23 3.91 3.58 -15.18
C THR A 23 2.49 3.47 -14.60
N CYS A 24 2.07 4.45 -13.79
CA CYS A 24 0.76 4.42 -13.14
C CYS A 24 -0.41 4.83 -14.05
N VAL A 25 -0.15 5.32 -15.26
CA VAL A 25 -1.20 5.75 -16.22
C VAL A 25 -2.24 4.66 -16.50
N ASN A 26 -1.85 3.39 -16.43
CA ASN A 26 -2.74 2.26 -16.70
C ASN A 26 -3.18 1.48 -15.45
N ILE A 27 -2.75 1.90 -14.26
CA ILE A 27 -3.13 1.22 -13.01
C ILE A 27 -4.48 1.77 -12.56
N LYS A 28 -5.46 0.88 -12.35
CA LYS A 28 -6.82 1.26 -11.91
C LYS A 28 -7.04 1.11 -10.42
N SER A 29 -6.35 0.19 -9.76
CA SER A 29 -6.47 0.02 -8.32
C SER A 29 -5.24 -0.63 -7.70
N PHE A 30 -5.04 -0.36 -6.41
CA PHE A 30 -4.09 -1.04 -5.54
C PHE A 30 -4.87 -1.77 -4.45
N VAL A 31 -4.49 -3.00 -4.13
CA VAL A 31 -5.06 -3.72 -2.99
C VAL A 31 -4.01 -3.79 -1.89
N ILE A 32 -4.35 -3.24 -0.72
CA ILE A 32 -3.47 -3.23 0.45
C ILE A 32 -4.02 -4.18 1.51
N ASP A 33 -3.15 -4.98 2.10
CA ASP A 33 -3.53 -6.06 3.03
C ASP A 33 -3.89 -5.53 4.44
N LYS A 34 -3.36 -4.37 4.80
CA LYS A 34 -3.65 -3.67 6.06
C LYS A 34 -3.51 -2.16 5.87
N PRO A 35 -4.22 -1.34 6.65
CA PRO A 35 -3.95 0.09 6.68
C PRO A 35 -2.51 0.31 7.16
N PHE A 36 -1.70 1.00 6.35
CA PHE A 36 -0.33 1.34 6.68
C PHE A 36 -0.09 2.80 6.36
N VAL A 37 0.52 3.56 7.27
CA VAL A 37 0.54 5.04 7.21
C VAL A 37 1.05 5.62 5.88
N ALA A 38 1.89 4.90 5.15
CA ALA A 38 2.51 5.36 3.91
C ALA A 38 1.65 5.16 2.64
N TRP A 39 0.41 4.68 2.76
CA TRP A 39 -0.47 4.42 1.62
C TRP A 39 -0.81 5.66 0.77
N TYR A 40 -0.75 6.87 1.35
CA TYR A 40 -0.93 8.14 0.64
C TYR A 40 0.05 8.32 -0.53
N VAL A 41 1.22 7.66 -0.51
CA VAL A 41 2.17 7.71 -1.64
C VAL A 41 1.56 7.18 -2.93
N LEU A 42 0.64 6.22 -2.82
CA LEU A 42 -0.04 5.63 -3.96
C LEU A 42 -1.00 6.65 -4.57
N GLU A 43 -1.70 7.43 -3.74
CA GLU A 43 -2.56 8.52 -4.20
C GLU A 43 -1.75 9.64 -4.87
N GLU A 44 -0.58 10.00 -4.32
CA GLU A 44 0.30 11.01 -4.92
C GLU A 44 0.91 10.56 -6.26
N CYS A 45 1.31 9.29 -6.36
CA CYS A 45 1.97 8.77 -7.54
C CYS A 45 0.98 8.35 -8.64
N CYS A 46 -0.22 7.92 -8.25
CA CYS A 46 -1.18 7.25 -9.11
C CYS A 46 -2.60 7.77 -8.79
N PRO A 47 -2.88 9.06 -9.01
CA PRO A 47 -4.09 9.73 -8.53
C PRO A 47 -5.40 9.20 -9.14
N GLU A 48 -5.32 8.52 -10.29
CA GLU A 48 -6.48 7.89 -10.92
C GLU A 48 -6.76 6.47 -10.41
N ALA A 49 -5.85 5.91 -9.60
CA ALA A 49 -5.98 4.57 -9.07
C ALA A 49 -6.68 4.58 -7.71
N VAL A 50 -7.61 3.64 -7.50
CA VAL A 50 -8.30 3.49 -6.22
C VAL A 50 -7.52 2.57 -5.29
N VAL A 51 -7.27 2.99 -4.06
CA VAL A 51 -6.68 2.13 -3.02
C VAL A 51 -7.79 1.37 -2.30
N LEU A 52 -7.75 0.05 -2.38
CA LEU A 52 -8.71 -0.87 -1.78
C LEU A 52 -8.06 -1.62 -0.61
N LEU A 53 -8.78 -1.77 0.49
CA LEU A 53 -8.35 -2.65 1.58
C LEU A 53 -8.76 -4.10 1.24
N GLY A 54 -7.78 -4.98 1.19
CA GLY A 54 -7.97 -6.39 0.90
C GLY A 54 -8.82 -7.06 1.97
N GLN A 55 -10.04 -7.48 1.59
CA GLN A 55 -10.95 -8.19 2.49
C GLN A 55 -10.48 -9.60 2.85
N PHE A 56 -9.49 -10.15 2.12
CA PHE A 56 -8.97 -11.49 2.39
C PHE A 56 -8.42 -11.63 3.81
N ARG A 57 -7.72 -10.61 4.34
CA ARG A 57 -7.24 -10.65 5.71
C ARG A 57 -8.38 -10.54 6.71
N VAL A 58 -9.36 -9.67 6.46
CA VAL A 58 -10.59 -9.56 7.28
C VAL A 58 -11.33 -10.90 7.34
N ILE A 59 -11.45 -11.62 6.22
CA ILE A 59 -12.10 -12.92 6.13
C ILE A 59 -11.28 -14.01 6.85
N ILE A 60 -9.95 -14.01 6.69
CA ILE A 60 -9.06 -14.95 7.38
C ILE A 60 -9.05 -14.69 8.89
N ASP A 61 -9.00 -13.43 9.30
CA ASP A 61 -9.05 -12.99 10.69
C ASP A 61 -10.40 -13.34 11.33
N TRP A 62 -11.52 -13.15 10.63
CA TRP A 62 -12.84 -13.66 11.03
C TRP A 62 -12.85 -15.18 11.18
N LYS A 63 -12.31 -15.91 10.21
CA LYS A 63 -12.27 -17.38 10.23
C LYS A 63 -11.37 -17.92 11.34
N ASN A 64 -10.32 -17.18 11.69
CA ASN A 64 -9.35 -17.53 12.73
C ASN A 64 -9.72 -16.94 14.11
N GLY A 65 -10.90 -16.32 14.24
CA GLY A 65 -11.46 -15.92 15.53
C GLY A 65 -10.81 -14.69 16.14
N TRP A 66 -10.73 -13.59 15.37
CA TRP A 66 -11.08 -12.31 16.00
C TRP A 66 -12.47 -12.39 16.65
#